data_AF-A0ABD0PMX9-F1
#
_entry.id   AF-A0ABD0PMX9-F1
#
_cell.length_a   1.000
_cell.length_b   1.000
_cell.length_c   1.000
_cell.angle_alpha   90.00
_cell.angle_beta   90.00
_cell.angle_gamma   90.00
#
_symmetry.space_group_name_H-M   'P 1'
#
loop_
_entity.id
_entity.type
_entity.pdbx_description
1 polymer ?
#
loop_
_entity_poly.entity_id
_entity_poly.type
_entity_poly.pdbx_seq_one_letter_code
_entity_poly.pdbx_strand_id
1 'polypeptide(L)'
;NKFLSLSDSNRVITNTNTLQSYPDHPDRFDYYWQVLCRESVCGRCYWELQWSGGVRISVSYKSISRKGSGHECFFGYNDQSWSLFCSPSGYSFRHNSIRTDLPVKSIISRIGVFVDHSAGTLSFYSVSDTMSLIHTVQTTFTQPLYPGFAFSVGSSVKLC
;
A
#
# COMPACT_ATOMS: atom_id res chain seq x y z
N ASN A 1 -8.47 -6.84 -7.62
CA ASN A 1 -9.52 -7.65 -6.98
C ASN A 1 -10.91 -7.22 -7.49
N LYS A 2 -11.93 -8.10 -7.54
CA LYS A 2 -13.29 -7.77 -8.01
C LYS A 2 -14.18 -7.09 -6.96
N PHE A 3 -13.75 -6.97 -5.70
CA PHE A 3 -14.50 -6.27 -4.64
C PHE A 3 -14.02 -4.84 -4.38
N LEU A 4 -13.02 -4.38 -5.14
CA LEU A 4 -12.53 -3.01 -5.07
C LEU A 4 -13.18 -2.20 -6.19
N SER A 5 -13.78 -1.07 -5.86
CA SER A 5 -14.29 -0.11 -6.85
C SER A 5 -13.28 1.01 -7.05
N LEU A 6 -13.09 1.42 -8.30
CA LEU A 6 -12.26 2.55 -8.70
C LEU A 6 -13.15 3.71 -9.15
N SER A 7 -12.92 4.90 -8.61
CA SER A 7 -13.64 6.13 -8.99
C SER A 7 -12.68 7.33 -9.03
N ASP A 8 -13.20 8.51 -9.38
CA ASP A 8 -12.42 9.75 -9.48
C ASP A 8 -11.18 9.59 -10.37
N SER A 9 -11.39 9.14 -11.62
CA SER A 9 -10.32 8.82 -12.56
C SER A 9 -9.29 7.82 -12.00
N ASN A 10 -9.77 6.81 -11.25
CA ASN A 10 -8.99 5.79 -10.53
C ASN A 10 -8.13 6.31 -9.38
N ARG A 11 -8.37 7.53 -8.89
CA ARG A 11 -7.66 8.08 -7.71
C ARG A 11 -8.29 7.66 -6.40
N VAL A 12 -9.56 7.27 -6.41
CA VAL A 12 -10.26 6.74 -5.24
C VAL A 12 -10.45 5.24 -5.41
N ILE A 13 -10.02 4.48 -4.40
CA ILE A 13 -10.17 3.03 -4.33
C ILE A 13 -10.93 2.71 -3.05
N THR A 14 -12.03 1.98 -3.17
CA THR A 14 -12.86 1.59 -2.03
C THR A 14 -13.12 0.10 -2.07
N ASN A 15 -12.96 -0.59 -0.93
CA ASN A 15 -13.47 -1.94 -0.78
C ASN A 15 -14.97 -1.89 -0.48
N THR A 16 -15.78 -2.12 -1.50
CA THR A 16 -17.24 -2.05 -1.38
C THR A 16 -17.85 -3.35 -0.86
N ASN A 17 -17.06 -4.43 -0.78
CA ASN A 17 -17.54 -5.78 -0.52
C ASN A 17 -18.70 -6.20 -1.45
N THR A 18 -18.76 -5.58 -2.63
CA THR A 18 -19.71 -5.90 -3.70
C THR A 18 -18.96 -6.29 -4.96
N LEU A 19 -19.44 -7.32 -5.64
CA LEU A 19 -18.79 -7.84 -6.84
C LEU A 19 -18.92 -6.83 -7.98
N GLN A 20 -17.78 -6.31 -8.44
CA GLN A 20 -17.68 -5.44 -9.60
C GLN A 20 -17.58 -6.27 -10.89
N SER A 21 -18.20 -5.79 -11.96
CA SER A 21 -18.21 -6.42 -13.30
C SER A 21 -16.90 -6.23 -14.06
N TYR A 22 -15.77 -6.61 -13.46
CA TYR A 22 -14.48 -6.56 -14.13
C TYR A 22 -14.14 -7.89 -14.81
N PRO A 23 -13.61 -7.86 -16.05
CA PRO A 23 -13.16 -9.06 -16.72
C PRO A 23 -11.97 -9.68 -15.99
N ASP A 24 -11.79 -10.99 -16.14
CA ASP A 24 -10.62 -11.66 -15.61
C ASP A 24 -9.34 -11.19 -16.31
N HIS A 25 -8.24 -11.16 -15.55
CA HIS A 25 -6.95 -10.69 -16.01
C HIS A 25 -5.83 -11.41 -15.24
N PRO A 26 -4.69 -11.76 -15.87
CA PRO A 26 -3.56 -12.38 -15.19
C PRO A 26 -3.04 -11.53 -14.02
N ASP A 27 -2.90 -10.21 -14.22
CA ASP A 27 -2.43 -9.28 -13.17
C ASP A 27 -3.45 -8.98 -12.06
N ARG A 28 -4.67 -9.54 -12.13
CA ARG A 28 -5.71 -9.30 -11.12
C ARG A 28 -5.45 -10.14 -9.87
N PHE A 29 -5.28 -9.48 -8.72
CA PHE A 29 -5.40 -10.13 -7.42
C PHE A 29 -6.78 -10.77 -7.27
N ASP A 30 -6.86 -12.06 -6.96
CA ASP A 30 -8.10 -12.83 -6.90
C ASP A 30 -8.60 -13.11 -5.47
N TYR A 31 -7.69 -13.34 -4.51
CA TYR A 31 -8.03 -13.66 -3.13
C TYR A 31 -8.08 -12.42 -2.24
N TYR A 32 -6.92 -11.78 -2.02
CA TYR A 32 -6.84 -10.60 -1.16
C TYR A 32 -7.39 -9.35 -1.84
N TRP A 33 -8.10 -8.50 -1.08
CA TRP A 33 -8.62 -7.20 -1.53
C TRP A 33 -7.50 -6.19 -1.73
N GLN A 34 -6.76 -6.36 -2.81
CA GLN A 34 -5.58 -5.57 -3.15
C GLN A 34 -5.60 -5.04 -4.58
N VAL A 35 -4.88 -3.95 -4.78
CA VAL A 35 -4.60 -3.34 -6.08
C VAL A 35 -3.15 -2.86 -6.12
N LEU A 36 -2.56 -2.86 -7.31
CA LEU A 36 -1.25 -2.28 -7.59
C LEU A 36 -1.44 -1.18 -8.63
N CYS A 37 -0.78 -0.04 -8.44
CA CYS A 37 -0.77 1.05 -9.40
C CYS A 37 -0.11 0.61 -10.71
N ARG A 38 -0.54 1.26 -11.80
CA ARG A 38 -0.01 0.98 -13.15
C ARG A 38 1.42 1.49 -13.31
N GLU A 39 1.71 2.66 -12.76
CA GLU A 39 2.98 3.34 -12.90
C GLU A 39 3.93 2.95 -11.77
N SER A 40 5.20 2.76 -12.11
CA SER A 40 6.27 2.59 -11.13
C SER A 40 6.73 3.94 -10.60
N VAL A 41 7.27 3.95 -9.39
CA VAL A 41 8.04 5.08 -8.88
C VAL A 41 9.47 5.01 -9.41
N CYS A 42 10.03 6.16 -9.79
CA CYS A 42 11.33 6.27 -10.46
C CYS A 42 12.24 7.29 -9.75
N GLY A 43 13.48 6.90 -9.46
CA GLY A 43 14.45 7.79 -8.80
C GLY A 43 13.99 8.19 -7.39
N ARG A 44 13.77 9.49 -7.18
CA ARG A 44 13.20 10.04 -5.95
C ARG A 44 11.75 10.43 -6.19
N CYS A 45 10.84 9.74 -5.55
CA CYS A 45 9.42 9.99 -5.68
C CYS A 45 8.80 10.28 -4.31
N TYR A 46 7.86 11.21 -4.31
CA TYR A 46 6.99 11.49 -3.20
C TYR A 46 5.55 11.52 -3.68
N TRP A 47 4.65 10.90 -2.93
CA TRP A 47 3.21 11.03 -3.16
C TRP A 47 2.46 11.00 -1.83
N GLU A 48 1.26 11.59 -1.85
CA GLU A 48 0.36 11.64 -0.71
C GLU A 48 -0.93 10.90 -1.02
N LEU A 49 -1.55 10.39 0.04
CA LEU A 49 -2.87 9.81 -0.03
C LEU A 49 -3.59 9.99 1.29
N GLN A 50 -4.92 9.99 1.23
CA GLN A 50 -5.79 9.92 2.39
C GLN A 50 -6.37 8.52 2.51
N TRP A 51 -6.49 8.01 3.74
CA TRP A 51 -7.13 6.73 4.01
C TRP A 51 -8.28 6.82 5.00
N SER A 52 -9.17 5.83 4.93
CA SER A 52 -10.24 5.58 5.91
C SER A 52 -10.37 4.08 6.17
N GLY A 53 -10.69 3.72 7.42
CA GLY A 53 -10.82 2.32 7.85
C GLY A 53 -9.48 1.63 8.07
N GLY A 54 -9.35 0.37 7.66
CA GLY A 54 -8.09 -0.39 7.75
C GLY A 54 -7.48 -0.59 6.37
N VAL A 55 -6.28 -0.05 6.15
CA VAL A 55 -5.60 -0.14 4.84
C VAL A 55 -4.12 -0.44 4.98
N ARG A 56 -3.57 -1.16 4.01
CA ARG A 56 -2.13 -1.31 3.81
C ARG A 56 -1.68 -0.40 2.69
N ILE A 57 -0.76 0.50 2.98
CA ILE A 57 -0.06 1.35 2.02
C ILE A 57 1.29 0.69 1.75
N SER A 58 1.52 0.26 0.52
CA SER A 58 2.65 -0.58 0.19
C SER A 58 3.40 -0.09 -1.04
N VAL A 59 4.67 -0.47 -1.12
CA VAL A 59 5.39 -0.54 -2.40
C VAL A 59 5.77 -1.99 -2.64
N SER A 60 5.70 -2.42 -3.90
CA SER A 60 5.94 -3.81 -4.29
C SER A 60 6.64 -3.88 -5.64
N TYR A 61 7.44 -4.92 -5.84
CA TYR A 61 7.82 -5.32 -7.19
C TYR A 61 6.59 -5.80 -7.97
N LYS A 62 6.65 -5.67 -9.29
CA LYS A 62 5.56 -6.11 -10.17
C LYS A 62 5.39 -7.64 -10.17
N SER A 63 6.48 -8.37 -9.88
CA SER A 63 6.54 -9.84 -9.84
C SER A 63 5.79 -10.50 -8.69
N ILE A 64 5.25 -9.73 -7.73
CA ILE A 64 4.43 -10.28 -6.65
C ILE A 64 3.31 -11.16 -7.22
N SER A 65 3.10 -12.32 -6.60
CA SER A 65 2.07 -13.25 -7.04
C SER A 65 0.68 -12.62 -6.90
N ARG A 66 -0.21 -12.95 -7.83
CA ARG A 66 -1.57 -12.39 -7.88
C ARG A 66 -2.65 -13.39 -7.53
N LYS A 67 -2.30 -14.68 -7.45
CA LYS A 67 -3.26 -15.78 -7.47
C LYS A 67 -3.13 -16.64 -6.23
N GLY A 68 -4.23 -16.82 -5.52
CA GLY A 68 -4.32 -17.68 -4.35
C GLY A 68 -4.19 -16.96 -3.01
N SER A 69 -4.29 -17.74 -1.95
CA SER A 69 -4.36 -17.29 -0.55
C SER A 69 -3.03 -17.42 0.20
N GLY A 70 -1.93 -17.60 -0.52
CA GLY A 70 -0.61 -17.74 0.09
C GLY A 70 0.03 -16.41 0.44
N HIS A 71 1.07 -16.46 1.27
CA HIS A 71 1.81 -15.28 1.73
C HIS A 71 2.51 -14.53 0.58
N GLU A 72 2.89 -15.25 -0.47
CA GLU A 72 3.48 -14.72 -1.70
C GLU A 72 2.56 -13.74 -2.45
N CYS A 73 1.25 -13.75 -2.13
CA CYS A 73 0.25 -12.88 -2.77
C CYS A 73 -0.13 -11.64 -1.93
N PHE A 74 0.22 -11.57 -0.64
CA PHE A 74 -0.26 -10.51 0.26
C PHE A 74 0.83 -9.50 0.62
N PHE A 75 0.53 -8.20 0.52
CA PHE A 75 1.51 -7.15 0.75
C PHE A 75 2.12 -7.22 2.17
N GLY A 76 3.45 -7.21 2.23
CA GLY A 76 4.25 -7.31 3.44
C GLY A 76 4.51 -8.75 3.92
N TYR A 77 3.83 -9.76 3.37
CA TYR A 77 4.01 -11.16 3.78
C TYR A 77 5.08 -11.91 2.96
N ASN A 78 5.69 -11.21 2.01
CA ASN A 78 6.76 -11.69 1.14
C ASN A 78 7.93 -10.70 1.14
N ASP A 79 9.02 -11.10 0.52
CA ASP A 79 10.26 -10.35 0.33
C ASP A 79 10.20 -9.32 -0.82
N GLN A 80 9.09 -9.27 -1.56
CA GLN A 80 8.90 -8.38 -2.72
C GLN A 80 8.09 -7.13 -2.39
N SER A 81 7.61 -6.98 -1.15
CA SER A 81 6.75 -5.87 -0.75
C SER A 81 7.03 -5.36 0.67
N TRP A 82 6.89 -4.05 0.82
CA TRP A 82 7.04 -3.31 2.08
C TRP A 82 5.74 -2.57 2.36
N SER A 83 5.17 -2.75 3.54
CA SER A 83 3.77 -2.41 3.79
C SER A 83 3.57 -1.74 5.14
N LEU A 84 3.05 -0.51 5.12
CA LEU A 84 2.52 0.18 6.29
C LEU A 84 1.02 -0.11 6.42
N PHE A 85 0.61 -0.78 7.48
CA PHE A 85 -0.80 -0.89 7.85
C PHE A 85 -1.23 0.31 8.68
N CYS A 86 -2.28 0.99 8.24
CA CYS A 86 -2.93 2.10 8.92
C CYS A 86 -4.34 1.72 9.34
N SER A 87 -4.67 2.05 10.58
CA SER A 87 -5.99 1.83 11.17
C SER A 87 -6.27 2.87 12.26
N PRO A 88 -7.53 3.04 12.70
CA PRO A 88 -7.85 3.92 13.82
C PRO A 88 -7.17 3.53 15.13
N SER A 89 -6.73 2.28 15.28
CA SER A 89 -6.05 1.79 16.48
C SER A 89 -4.52 1.93 16.42
N GLY A 90 -3.93 2.20 15.26
CA GLY A 90 -2.48 2.31 15.15
C GLY A 90 -1.88 2.02 13.79
N TYR A 91 -0.55 2.13 13.77
CA TYR A 91 0.30 1.79 12.64
C TYR A 91 1.13 0.54 12.94
N SER A 92 1.31 -0.31 11.92
CA SER A 92 2.32 -1.36 11.95
C SER A 92 2.99 -1.47 10.60
N PHE A 93 4.31 -1.67 10.60
CA PHE A 93 5.06 -1.97 9.40
C PHE A 93 5.19 -3.48 9.24
N ARG A 94 5.21 -3.96 7.99
CA ARG A 94 5.44 -5.37 7.68
C ARG A 94 6.25 -5.53 6.40
N HIS A 95 7.26 -6.40 6.47
CA HIS A 95 8.04 -6.88 5.33
C HIS A 95 8.48 -8.34 5.60
N ASN A 96 8.43 -9.19 4.58
CA ASN A 96 8.79 -10.61 4.68
C ASN A 96 8.14 -11.32 5.88
N SER A 97 6.85 -11.08 6.09
CA SER A 97 6.05 -11.58 7.22
C SER A 97 6.47 -11.09 8.62
N ILE A 98 7.54 -10.32 8.74
CA ILE A 98 7.98 -9.70 10.00
C ILE A 98 7.16 -8.44 10.23
N ARG A 99 6.43 -8.41 11.34
CA ARG A 99 5.62 -7.26 11.77
C ARG A 99 6.37 -6.45 12.83
N THR A 100 6.32 -5.14 12.68
CA THR A 100 6.80 -4.17 13.67
C THR A 100 5.65 -3.24 14.02
N ASP A 101 5.19 -3.30 15.27
CA ASP A 101 4.23 -2.33 15.77
C ASP A 101 4.93 -0.99 15.99
N LEU A 102 4.33 0.10 15.50
CA LEU A 102 4.95 1.41 15.50
C LEU A 102 4.34 2.27 16.61
N PRO A 103 5.14 3.10 17.30
CA PRO A 103 4.63 4.01 18.30
C PRO A 103 3.72 5.06 17.64
N VAL A 104 2.55 5.28 18.23
CA VAL A 104 1.54 6.21 17.71
C VAL A 104 1.44 7.40 18.64
N LYS A 105 1.83 8.59 18.16
CA LYS A 105 1.55 9.85 18.87
C LYS A 105 0.17 10.41 18.51
N SER A 106 -0.20 10.29 17.24
CA SER A 106 -1.49 10.70 16.71
C SER A 106 -1.80 9.89 15.45
N ILE A 107 -3.07 9.65 15.18
CA ILE A 107 -3.54 9.00 13.95
C ILE A 107 -3.95 10.07 12.96
N ILE A 108 -3.16 10.18 11.89
CA ILE A 108 -3.41 11.10 10.77
C ILE A 108 -3.78 10.28 9.54
N SER A 109 -4.88 10.66 8.89
CA SER A 109 -5.42 9.97 7.72
C SER A 109 -4.64 10.25 6.44
N ARG A 110 -3.93 11.39 6.36
CA ARG A 110 -3.07 11.70 5.23
C ARG A 110 -1.66 11.16 5.47
N ILE A 111 -1.20 10.33 4.54
CA ILE A 111 0.10 9.68 4.58
C ILE A 111 0.89 10.12 3.35
N GLY A 112 2.11 10.61 3.61
CA GLY A 112 3.12 10.83 2.59
C GLY A 112 4.03 9.60 2.49
N VAL A 113 4.35 9.18 1.28
CA VAL A 113 5.28 8.09 1.00
C VAL A 113 6.42 8.64 0.16
N PHE A 114 7.64 8.46 0.65
CA PHE A 114 8.86 8.84 -0.05
C PHE A 114 9.67 7.60 -0.39
N VAL A 115 10.14 7.54 -1.63
CA VAL A 115 11.05 6.50 -2.13
C VAL A 115 12.26 7.18 -2.74
N ASP A 116 13.45 6.82 -2.28
CA ASP A 116 14.71 7.03 -3.00
C ASP A 116 15.23 5.66 -3.43
N HIS A 117 15.02 5.33 -4.71
CA HIS A 117 15.38 4.02 -5.25
C HIS A 117 16.90 3.80 -5.20
N SER A 118 17.67 4.84 -5.53
CA SER A 118 19.13 4.79 -5.58
C SER A 118 19.78 4.67 -4.21
N ALA A 119 19.26 5.38 -3.21
CA ALA A 119 19.73 5.31 -1.83
C ALA A 119 19.15 4.11 -1.07
N GLY A 120 18.13 3.45 -1.63
CA GLY A 120 17.49 2.33 -0.99
C GLY A 120 16.59 2.72 0.19
N THR A 121 16.00 3.91 0.15
CA THR A 121 15.21 4.45 1.26
C THR A 121 13.72 4.43 0.91
N LEU A 122 12.90 3.90 1.82
CA LEU A 122 11.45 4.05 1.81
C LEU A 122 11.03 4.64 3.16
N SER A 123 10.34 5.77 3.12
CA SER A 123 9.88 6.48 4.31
C SER A 123 8.39 6.78 4.23
N PHE A 124 7.70 6.63 5.36
CA PHE A 124 6.30 6.95 5.53
C PHE A 124 6.15 8.10 6.53
N TYR A 125 5.25 9.02 6.24
CA TYR A 125 5.03 10.22 7.03
C TYR A 125 3.55 10.44 7.28
N SER A 126 3.20 10.91 8.48
CA SER A 126 1.91 11.52 8.72
C SER A 126 1.97 12.98 8.28
N VAL A 127 0.98 13.42 7.52
CA VAL A 127 0.93 14.77 6.94
C VAL A 127 -0.29 15.52 7.45
N SER A 128 -0.08 16.50 8.32
CA SER A 128 -1.08 17.48 8.73
C SER A 128 -0.59 18.88 8.33
N ASP A 129 -0.59 19.85 9.25
CA ASP A 129 0.11 21.13 9.06
C ASP A 129 1.63 20.95 9.04
N THR A 130 2.12 19.86 9.64
CA THR A 130 3.52 19.46 9.63
C THR A 130 3.66 18.00 9.20
N MET A 131 4.86 17.65 8.73
CA MET A 131 5.21 16.30 8.28
C MET A 131 6.01 15.60 9.39
N SER A 132 5.48 14.50 9.92
CA SER A 132 6.15 13.70 10.96
C SER A 132 6.47 12.31 10.43
N LEU A 133 7.72 11.87 10.62
CA LEU A 133 8.17 10.53 10.21
C LEU A 133 7.45 9.46 11.05
N ILE A 134 6.83 8.50 10.35
CA ILE A 134 6.21 7.31 10.96
C ILE A 134 7.23 6.17 11.00
N HIS A 135 7.84 5.88 9.84
CA HIS A 135 8.77 4.77 9.70
C HIS A 135 9.67 4.98 8.50
N THR A 136 10.90 4.49 8.59
CA THR A 136 11.82 4.42 7.45
C THR A 136 12.47 3.04 7.41
N VAL A 137 12.68 2.53 6.21
CA VAL A 137 13.46 1.34 5.96
C VAL A 137 14.57 1.68 4.97
N GLN A 138 15.75 1.17 5.26
CA GLN A 138 16.90 1.16 4.37
C GLN A 138 17.07 -0.26 3.83
N THR A 139 17.08 -0.42 2.51
CA THR A 139 17.19 -1.72 1.84
C THR A 139 17.74 -1.55 0.42
N THR A 140 18.09 -2.63 -0.26
CA THR A 140 18.48 -2.57 -1.68
C THR A 140 17.29 -2.97 -2.55
N PHE A 141 16.78 -2.02 -3.33
CA PHE A 141 15.74 -2.30 -4.32
C PHE A 141 16.36 -2.84 -5.60
N THR A 142 15.93 -4.03 -6.03
CA THR A 142 16.49 -4.73 -7.19
C THR A 142 15.62 -4.62 -8.43
N GLN A 143 14.39 -4.10 -8.29
CA GLN A 143 13.44 -3.91 -9.38
C GLN A 143 12.69 -2.58 -9.22
N PRO A 144 11.99 -2.10 -10.26
CA PRO A 144 11.07 -0.98 -10.15
C PRO A 144 9.99 -1.26 -9.11
N LEU A 145 9.69 -0.26 -8.30
CA LEU A 145 8.67 -0.32 -7.26
C LEU A 145 7.36 0.26 -7.77
N TYR A 146 6.26 -0.36 -7.37
CA TYR A 146 4.91 0.07 -7.70
C TYR A 146 4.13 0.30 -6.41
N PRO A 147 3.46 1.46 -6.27
CA PRO A 147 2.54 1.67 -5.15
C PRO A 147 1.42 0.64 -5.18
N GLY A 148 1.04 0.12 -4.01
CA GLY A 148 0.01 -0.89 -3.86
C GLY A 148 -0.79 -0.69 -2.59
N PHE A 149 -2.06 -1.08 -2.64
CA PHE A 149 -3.00 -0.89 -1.54
C PHE A 149 -3.75 -2.18 -1.22
N ALA A 150 -3.90 -2.50 0.06
CA ALA A 150 -4.80 -3.53 0.56
C ALA A 150 -5.86 -2.92 1.48
N PHE A 151 -7.05 -3.51 1.54
CA PHE A 151 -8.19 -2.90 2.20
C PHE A 151 -8.92 -3.91 3.10
N SER A 152 -9.28 -3.48 4.30
CA SER A 152 -10.40 -4.08 5.04
C SER A 152 -11.72 -3.72 4.36
N VAL A 153 -12.81 -4.42 4.71
CA VAL A 153 -14.16 -4.11 4.21
C VAL A 153 -14.54 -2.67 4.55
N GLY A 154 -15.15 -1.95 3.60
CA GLY A 154 -15.63 -0.57 3.78
C GLY A 154 -14.52 0.48 3.86
N SER A 155 -13.25 0.08 3.71
CA SER A 155 -12.10 0.97 3.79
C SER A 155 -11.77 1.57 2.42
N SER A 156 -11.09 2.72 2.42
CA SER A 156 -10.79 3.44 1.18
C SER A 156 -9.45 4.17 1.23
N VAL A 157 -8.93 4.44 0.04
CA VAL A 157 -7.77 5.30 -0.23
C VAL A 157 -8.16 6.32 -1.30
N LYS A 158 -7.74 7.57 -1.11
CA LYS A 158 -7.77 8.61 -2.13
C LYS A 158 -6.35 9.12 -2.37
N LEU A 159 -5.82 8.94 -3.57
CA LEU A 159 -4.58 9.57 -4.02
C LEU A 159 -4.80 11.08 -4.15
N CYS A 160 -3.86 11.87 -3.62
CA CYS A 160 -3.89 13.33 -3.67
C CYS A 160 -3.37 13.88 -5.01
#